data_AF-A0A9P6MDJ4-F1
#
_entry.id   AF-A0A9P6MDJ4-F1
#
_cell.length_a   1.000
_cell.length_b   1.000
_cell.length_c   1.000
_cell.angle_alpha   90.00
_cell.angle_beta   90.00
_cell.angle_gamma   90.00
#
_symmetry.space_group_name_H-M   'P 1'
#
loop_
_entity.id
_entity.type
_entity.pdbx_description
1 polymer ?
#
loop_
_entity_poly.entity_id
_entity_poly.type
_entity_poly.pdbx_seq_one_letter_code
_entity_poly.pdbx_strand_id
1 'polypeptide(L)'
;MYSEKKGLLLHSDYVAGAPEKFGWPSYIISRPNLHNILLSLIPPERIHLNKRVLSYVETGNGITIRTSDNMTHEGNILVGADDKEPLKSSTICLVGQTRPLEPRGYEFGDGKECISESILLDEKPVFIVAFTTAEKTICWKVHEFLDQETGKMHDNFRSSEWGPEAVDVMCKEIRDYTAVKGLKMGDLIDATLKEVICKVMPEEKLFETWTYGRTVLIGDGNVLIS
;
A
#
# COMPACT_ATOMS: atom_id res chain seq x y z
N MET A 1 -34.05 -18.33 15.20
CA MET A 1 -33.99 -16.87 15.45
C MET A 1 -32.58 -16.58 15.95
N TYR A 2 -31.64 -16.45 15.01
CA TYR A 2 -30.21 -16.28 15.29
C TYR A 2 -29.94 -14.77 15.30
N SER A 3 -29.41 -14.28 16.40
CA SER A 3 -29.20 -12.86 16.67
C SER A 3 -27.90 -12.38 16.01
N GLU A 4 -28.01 -11.82 14.80
CA GLU A 4 -26.96 -11.00 14.19
C GLU A 4 -26.95 -9.61 14.84
N LYS A 5 -26.13 -9.45 15.88
CA LYS A 5 -25.64 -8.14 16.33
C LYS A 5 -24.22 -8.31 16.86
N LYS A 6 -23.23 -8.27 15.97
CA LYS A 6 -21.82 -8.06 16.32
C LYS A 6 -21.11 -7.35 15.17
N GLY A 7 -20.38 -6.28 15.47
CA GLY A 7 -19.57 -5.51 14.54
C GLY A 7 -20.27 -4.26 14.03
N LEU A 8 -19.78 -3.07 14.39
CA LEU A 8 -20.04 -1.88 13.61
C LEU A 8 -19.37 -2.05 12.23
N LEU A 9 -20.13 -2.59 11.27
CA LEU A 9 -19.77 -2.58 9.86
C LEU A 9 -19.82 -1.13 9.38
N LEU A 10 -18.69 -0.41 9.43
CA LEU A 10 -18.56 0.81 8.64
C LEU A 10 -18.38 0.44 7.17
N HIS A 11 -19.48 0.04 6.53
CA HIS A 11 -19.52 -0.13 5.09
C HIS A 11 -19.42 1.25 4.44
N SER A 12 -18.23 1.60 3.97
CA SER A 12 -17.96 2.83 3.23
C SER A 12 -17.53 2.46 1.82
N ASP A 13 -18.34 2.83 0.83
CA ASP A 13 -17.89 2.84 -0.55
C ASP A 13 -16.97 4.07 -0.75
N TYR A 14 -15.69 3.85 -0.45
CA TYR A 14 -14.66 4.90 -0.51
C TYR A 14 -14.54 5.48 -1.93
N VAL A 15 -14.88 4.71 -2.95
CA VAL A 15 -14.77 5.13 -4.36
C VAL A 15 -15.99 5.97 -4.75
N ALA A 16 -17.21 5.50 -4.46
CA ALA A 16 -18.43 6.22 -4.81
C ALA A 16 -18.63 7.51 -4.00
N GLY A 17 -18.25 7.52 -2.71
CA GLY A 17 -18.41 8.68 -1.83
C GLY A 17 -17.28 9.73 -1.93
N ALA A 18 -16.19 9.44 -2.65
CA ALA A 18 -15.03 10.32 -2.69
C ALA A 18 -15.28 11.71 -3.29
N PRO A 19 -16.02 11.87 -4.41
CA PRO A 19 -16.27 13.20 -4.98
C PRO A 19 -16.99 14.14 -4.02
N GLU A 20 -18.00 13.63 -3.30
CA GLU A 20 -18.77 14.42 -2.34
C GLU A 20 -17.94 14.80 -1.11
N LYS A 21 -17.07 13.89 -0.67
CA LYS A 21 -16.31 14.05 0.58
C LYS A 21 -14.98 14.78 0.40
N PHE A 22 -14.32 14.61 -0.75
CA PHE A 22 -12.97 15.08 -1.03
C PHE A 22 -12.88 16.00 -2.26
N GLY A 23 -13.99 16.23 -2.97
CA GLY A 23 -14.05 17.09 -4.17
C GLY A 23 -13.51 16.45 -5.44
N TRP A 24 -13.01 15.20 -5.37
CA TRP A 24 -12.41 14.48 -6.50
C TRP A 24 -12.74 12.99 -6.43
N PRO A 25 -12.90 12.30 -7.58
CA PRO A 25 -13.05 10.85 -7.61
C PRO A 25 -11.77 10.15 -7.11
N SER A 26 -11.95 9.01 -6.44
CA SER A 26 -10.85 8.12 -6.07
C SER A 26 -10.58 7.11 -7.19
N TYR A 27 -9.31 6.85 -7.47
CA TYR A 27 -8.88 5.86 -8.46
C TYR A 27 -7.98 4.80 -7.82
N ILE A 28 -8.16 3.55 -8.23
CA ILE A 28 -7.24 2.46 -7.93
C ILE A 28 -6.37 2.23 -9.16
N ILE A 29 -5.04 2.33 -8.99
CA ILE A 29 -4.06 2.11 -10.04
C ILE A 29 -2.91 1.27 -9.51
N SER A 30 -2.36 0.39 -10.35
CA SER A 30 -1.17 -0.38 -9.96
C SER A 30 0.04 0.54 -9.80
N ARG A 31 0.92 0.26 -8.84
CA ARG A 31 2.16 1.04 -8.63
C ARG A 31 3.02 1.13 -9.89
N PRO A 32 3.24 0.06 -10.68
CA PRO A 32 3.99 0.16 -11.94
C PRO A 32 3.33 1.09 -12.95
N ASN A 33 1.99 1.07 -13.08
CA ASN A 33 1.29 1.94 -14.02
C ASN A 33 1.38 3.41 -13.57
N LEU A 34 1.16 3.69 -12.29
CA LEU A 34 1.33 5.04 -11.75
C LEU A 34 2.76 5.55 -11.96
N HIS A 35 3.76 4.73 -11.63
CA HIS A 35 5.17 5.06 -11.83
C HIS A 35 5.46 5.35 -13.31
N ASN A 36 4.97 4.52 -14.23
CA ASN A 36 5.17 4.72 -15.67
C ASN A 36 4.49 5.99 -16.19
N ILE A 37 3.29 6.31 -15.69
CA ILE A 37 2.61 7.57 -16.01
C ILE A 37 3.46 8.75 -15.55
N LEU A 38 3.89 8.77 -14.29
CA LEU A 38 4.72 9.84 -13.75
C LEU A 38 6.03 9.98 -14.51
N LEU A 39 6.69 8.86 -14.82
CA LEU A 39 7.92 8.82 -15.60
C LEU A 39 7.73 9.38 -17.01
N SER A 40 6.58 9.09 -17.65
CA SER A 40 6.27 9.58 -19.00
C SER A 40 6.06 11.09 -19.08
N LEU A 41 5.77 11.75 -17.94
CA LEU A 41 5.59 13.19 -17.87
C LEU A 41 6.92 13.95 -17.67
N ILE A 42 8.02 13.24 -17.42
CA ILE A 42 9.34 13.82 -17.18
C ILE A 42 10.21 13.60 -18.42
N PRO A 43 10.86 14.65 -18.95
CA PRO A 43 11.81 14.48 -20.06
C PRO A 43 12.93 13.49 -19.69
N PRO A 44 13.19 12.45 -20.51
CA PRO A 44 14.14 11.39 -20.16
C PRO A 44 15.54 11.89 -19.82
N GLU A 45 15.98 12.99 -20.43
CA GLU A 45 17.27 13.62 -20.19
C GLU A 45 17.45 14.17 -18.77
N ARG A 46 16.35 14.39 -18.03
CA ARG A 46 16.37 14.80 -16.62
C ARG A 46 16.44 13.63 -15.65
N ILE A 47 16.37 12.40 -16.16
CA ILE A 47 16.31 11.18 -15.35
C ILE A 47 17.63 10.45 -15.47
N HIS A 48 18.39 10.42 -14.38
CA HIS A 48 19.68 9.75 -14.34
C HIS A 48 19.63 8.50 -13.48
N LEU A 49 19.37 7.35 -14.10
CA LEU A 49 19.40 6.05 -13.44
C LEU A 49 20.85 5.59 -13.18
N ASN A 50 21.01 4.64 -12.24
CA ASN A 50 22.31 4.09 -11.82
C ASN A 50 23.30 5.13 -11.23
N LYS A 51 22.80 6.31 -10.84
CA LYS A 51 23.57 7.38 -10.19
C LYS A 51 23.24 7.49 -8.70
N ARG A 52 23.74 6.55 -7.89
CA ARG A 52 23.51 6.63 -6.44
C ARG A 52 24.30 7.81 -5.87
N VAL A 53 23.61 8.76 -5.22
CA VAL A 53 24.24 9.88 -4.51
C VAL A 53 24.99 9.34 -3.29
N LEU A 54 26.27 9.67 -3.17
CA LEU A 54 27.15 9.22 -2.09
C LEU A 54 27.37 10.30 -1.02
N SER A 55 27.44 11.56 -1.44
CA SER A 55 27.70 12.69 -0.55
C SER A 55 27.30 14.00 -1.23
N TYR A 56 27.07 15.04 -0.44
CA TYR A 56 26.88 16.40 -0.93
C TYR A 56 27.68 17.40 -0.09
N VAL A 57 27.99 18.55 -0.68
CA VAL A 57 28.61 19.70 -0.02
C VAL A 57 27.76 20.92 -0.31
N GLU A 58 27.39 21.64 0.75
CA GLU A 58 26.74 22.94 0.62
C GLU A 58 27.81 24.05 0.63
N THR A 59 27.65 25.00 -0.28
CA THR A 59 28.51 26.16 -0.45
C THR A 59 27.64 27.41 -0.42
N GLY A 60 28.25 28.60 -0.29
CA GLY A 60 27.50 29.87 -0.35
C GLY A 60 26.73 30.11 -1.65
N ASN A 61 27.00 29.34 -2.71
CA ASN A 61 26.38 29.48 -4.03
C ASN A 61 25.44 28.32 -4.40
N GLY A 62 25.27 27.31 -3.54
CA GLY A 62 24.45 26.13 -3.83
C GLY A 62 25.07 24.83 -3.34
N ILE A 63 24.62 23.72 -3.90
CA ILE A 63 24.93 22.36 -3.47
C ILE A 63 25.65 21.61 -4.60
N THR A 64 26.72 20.91 -4.26
CA THR A 64 27.40 19.96 -5.15
C THR A 64 27.21 18.55 -4.62
N ILE A 65 26.68 17.64 -5.42
CA ILE A 65 26.53 16.22 -5.10
C ILE A 65 27.60 15.38 -5.80
N ARG A 66 27.98 14.25 -5.20
CA ARG A 66 28.86 13.23 -5.79
C ARG A 66 28.12 11.90 -5.90
N THR A 67 28.20 11.26 -7.06
CA THR A 67 27.50 10.01 -7.37
C THR A 67 28.44 8.81 -7.45
N SER A 68 27.87 7.59 -7.46
CA SER A 68 28.59 6.31 -7.44
C SER A 68 29.45 6.03 -8.66
N ASP A 69 29.20 6.73 -9.76
CA ASP A 69 29.98 6.72 -10.99
C ASP A 69 31.08 7.80 -11.00
N ASN A 70 31.42 8.35 -9.83
CA ASN A 70 32.39 9.43 -9.62
C ASN A 70 32.06 10.74 -10.33
N MET A 71 30.84 10.94 -10.82
CA MET A 71 30.39 12.23 -11.33
C MET A 71 29.99 13.20 -10.21
N THR A 72 30.00 14.48 -10.55
CA THR A 72 29.53 15.58 -9.70
C THR A 72 28.43 16.35 -10.40
N HIS A 73 27.42 16.78 -9.65
CA HIS A 73 26.33 17.62 -10.16
C HIS A 73 26.13 18.82 -9.23
N GLU A 74 25.75 19.95 -9.79
CA GLU A 74 25.50 21.20 -9.05
C GLU A 74 24.02 21.58 -9.14
N GLY A 75 23.49 22.14 -8.04
CA GLY A 75 22.11 22.61 -7.98
C GLY A 75 21.91 23.60 -6.85
N ASN A 76 20.79 24.31 -6.85
CA ASN A 76 20.46 25.26 -5.78
C ASN A 76 19.76 24.59 -4.59
N ILE A 77 19.04 23.49 -4.84
CA ILE A 77 18.27 22.74 -3.86
C ILE A 77 18.54 21.26 -4.08
N LEU A 78 18.73 20.50 -3.00
CA LEU A 78 18.81 19.05 -3.00
C LEU A 78 17.59 18.50 -2.27
N VAL A 79 16.82 17.65 -2.95
CA VAL A 79 15.68 16.95 -2.36
C VAL A 79 16.07 15.50 -2.12
N GLY A 80 16.21 15.13 -0.85
CA GLY A 80 16.40 13.74 -0.44
C GLY A 80 15.07 13.00 -0.49
N ALA A 81 14.78 12.36 -1.62
CA ALA A 81 13.67 11.44 -1.79
C ALA A 81 14.11 9.97 -1.65
N ASP A 82 15.34 9.74 -1.19
CA ASP A 82 15.91 8.43 -0.94
C ASP A 82 15.69 8.04 0.52
N ASP A 83 14.62 7.31 0.77
CA ASP A 83 14.28 6.94 2.13
C ASP A 83 15.32 6.00 2.75
N LYS A 84 15.86 6.38 3.91
CA LYS A 84 16.93 5.66 4.63
C LYS A 84 16.57 5.34 6.07
N GLU A 85 15.45 5.84 6.57
CA GLU A 85 15.06 5.62 7.96
C GLU A 85 14.48 4.20 8.12
N PRO A 86 14.83 3.49 9.21
CA PRO A 86 14.22 2.20 9.53
C PRO A 86 12.69 2.34 9.60
N LEU A 87 12.00 1.42 8.93
CA LEU A 87 10.55 1.30 9.03
C LEU A 87 10.18 1.07 10.49
N LYS A 88 9.39 1.97 11.07
CA LYS A 88 8.62 1.67 12.27
C LYS A 88 7.27 1.17 11.77
N SER A 89 6.94 -0.08 12.05
CA SER A 89 5.65 -0.62 11.65
C SER A 89 4.82 -0.96 12.88
N SER A 90 3.69 -0.29 13.03
CA SER A 90 2.61 -0.71 13.94
C SER A 90 1.58 -1.58 13.25
N THR A 91 1.77 -1.95 11.98
CA THR A 91 0.76 -2.65 11.20
C THR A 91 1.36 -3.78 10.37
N ILE A 92 0.70 -4.93 10.35
CA ILE A 92 0.96 -6.00 9.39
C ILE A 92 -0.18 -5.99 8.38
N CYS A 93 0.13 -6.18 7.11
CA CYS A 93 -0.87 -6.26 6.06
C CYS A 93 -0.69 -7.56 5.26
N LEU A 94 -1.75 -8.37 5.20
CA LEU A 94 -1.82 -9.51 4.30
C LEU A 94 -2.59 -9.11 3.06
N VAL A 95 -2.01 -9.25 1.88
CA VAL A 95 -2.62 -8.86 0.61
C VAL A 95 -2.71 -10.03 -0.35
N GLY A 96 -3.73 -10.01 -1.21
CA GLY A 96 -3.87 -10.98 -2.28
C GLY A 96 -4.83 -10.50 -3.36
N GLN A 97 -4.76 -11.17 -4.51
CA GLN A 97 -5.69 -10.96 -5.62
C GLN A 97 -6.22 -12.31 -6.07
N THR A 98 -7.54 -12.46 -6.16
CA THR A 98 -8.16 -13.70 -6.64
C THR A 98 -7.87 -13.91 -8.12
N ARG A 99 -7.97 -15.16 -8.58
CA ARG A 99 -8.25 -15.42 -10.01
C ARG A 99 -9.63 -14.82 -10.35
N PRO A 100 -9.95 -14.64 -11.65
CA PRO A 100 -11.30 -14.24 -12.05
C PRO A 100 -12.33 -15.14 -11.39
N LEU A 101 -13.25 -14.55 -10.64
CA LEU A 101 -14.29 -15.33 -9.97
C LEU A 101 -15.45 -15.50 -10.94
N GLU A 102 -15.93 -16.73 -11.07
CA GLU A 102 -17.29 -16.94 -11.55
C GLU A 102 -18.26 -16.24 -10.58
N PRO A 103 -19.37 -15.66 -11.06
CA PRO A 103 -20.34 -14.97 -10.21
C PRO A 103 -20.95 -15.94 -9.18
N ARG A 104 -20.29 -16.08 -8.04
CA ARG A 104 -20.72 -16.88 -6.89
C ARG A 104 -21.26 -15.93 -5.83
N GLY A 105 -22.50 -15.48 -5.99
CA GLY A 105 -23.19 -14.65 -5.01
C GLY A 105 -22.66 -13.22 -4.84
N TYR A 106 -21.61 -12.85 -5.57
CA TYR A 106 -21.06 -11.50 -5.60
C TYR A 106 -21.23 -10.90 -7.00
N GLU A 107 -21.92 -9.78 -7.08
CA GLU A 107 -22.18 -9.07 -8.33
C GLU A 107 -20.97 -8.18 -8.63
N PHE A 108 -20.18 -8.58 -9.63
CA PHE A 108 -19.20 -7.66 -10.21
C PHE A 108 -19.95 -6.51 -10.87
N GLY A 109 -19.54 -5.28 -10.59
CA GLY A 109 -20.02 -4.11 -11.32
C GLY A 109 -19.74 -4.22 -12.82
N ASP A 110 -20.17 -3.23 -13.59
CA ASP A 110 -20.02 -3.19 -15.06
C ASP A 110 -18.55 -3.05 -15.55
N GLY A 111 -17.58 -3.08 -14.63
CA GLY A 111 -16.15 -2.91 -14.89
C GLY A 111 -15.68 -1.45 -14.89
N LYS A 112 -16.58 -0.47 -14.77
CA LYS A 112 -16.26 0.96 -14.61
C LYS A 112 -16.28 1.40 -13.17
N GLU A 113 -17.10 0.72 -12.35
CA GLU A 113 -17.23 0.98 -10.93
C GLU A 113 -16.50 -0.09 -10.12
N CYS A 114 -15.79 0.38 -9.11
CA CYS A 114 -15.07 -0.46 -8.16
C CYS A 114 -15.93 -0.58 -6.90
N ILE A 115 -16.43 -1.78 -6.60
CA ILE A 115 -17.08 -2.03 -5.32
C ILE A 115 -15.96 -2.18 -4.29
N SER A 116 -15.95 -1.32 -3.28
CA SER A 116 -14.98 -1.37 -2.17
C SER A 116 -15.72 -1.56 -0.86
N GLU A 117 -15.41 -2.63 -0.13
CA GLU A 117 -15.92 -2.84 1.23
C GLU A 117 -14.78 -2.76 2.24
N SER A 118 -15.08 -2.15 3.38
CA SER A 118 -14.15 -2.02 4.50
C SER A 118 -14.84 -2.49 5.77
N ILE A 119 -14.18 -3.39 6.52
CA ILE A 119 -14.75 -4.01 7.71
C ILE A 119 -13.74 -3.87 8.84
N LEU A 120 -14.15 -3.18 9.91
CA LEU A 120 -13.43 -3.14 11.17
C LEU A 120 -14.09 -4.16 12.13
N LEU A 121 -13.30 -5.03 12.73
CA LEU A 121 -13.81 -6.06 13.65
C LEU A 121 -13.69 -5.57 15.10
N ASP A 122 -14.80 -5.36 15.81
CA ASP A 122 -14.80 -4.74 17.15
C ASP A 122 -13.93 -5.47 18.21
N GLU A 123 -13.73 -6.79 18.07
CA GLU A 123 -13.02 -7.63 19.06
C GLU A 123 -11.53 -7.86 18.72
N LYS A 124 -11.06 -7.45 17.54
CA LYS A 124 -9.66 -7.62 17.11
C LYS A 124 -9.17 -6.38 16.37
N PRO A 125 -7.90 -5.97 16.48
CA PRO A 125 -7.38 -4.83 15.75
C PRO A 125 -7.17 -5.15 14.27
N VAL A 126 -8.21 -5.63 13.59
CA VAL A 126 -8.17 -6.10 12.21
C VAL A 126 -9.10 -5.26 11.35
N PHE A 127 -8.55 -4.76 10.25
CA PHE A 127 -9.25 -3.97 9.25
C PHE A 127 -9.10 -4.63 7.88
N ILE A 128 -10.22 -5.10 7.33
CA ILE A 128 -10.28 -5.78 6.04
C ILE A 128 -10.75 -4.79 5.00
N VAL A 129 -10.09 -4.78 3.84
CA VAL A 129 -10.55 -4.08 2.65
C VAL A 129 -10.54 -5.03 1.47
N ALA A 130 -11.61 -5.04 0.71
CA ALA A 130 -11.70 -5.80 -0.53
C ALA A 130 -12.34 -4.95 -1.62
N PHE A 131 -11.81 -5.07 -2.84
CA PHE A 131 -12.31 -4.31 -3.97
C PHE A 131 -12.25 -5.08 -5.29
N THR A 132 -13.23 -4.84 -6.15
CA THR A 132 -13.29 -5.45 -7.48
C THR A 132 -12.36 -4.76 -8.47
N THR A 133 -11.80 -5.54 -9.39
CA THR A 133 -11.02 -5.01 -10.52
C THR A 133 -11.80 -5.12 -11.83
N ALA A 134 -11.35 -4.40 -12.87
CA ALA A 134 -11.86 -4.51 -14.23
C ALA A 134 -11.68 -5.92 -14.83
N GLU A 135 -10.80 -6.75 -14.26
CA GLU A 135 -10.51 -8.12 -14.71
C GLU A 135 -11.45 -9.16 -14.07
N LYS A 136 -12.51 -8.72 -13.37
CA LYS A 136 -13.43 -9.59 -12.60
C LYS A 136 -12.71 -10.39 -11.52
N THR A 137 -11.66 -9.82 -10.95
CA THR A 137 -10.98 -10.34 -9.75
C THR A 137 -11.35 -9.50 -8.54
N ILE A 138 -11.07 -10.02 -7.34
CA ILE A 138 -11.13 -9.27 -6.09
C ILE A 138 -9.71 -9.12 -5.56
N CYS A 139 -9.28 -7.88 -5.39
CA CYS A 139 -8.11 -7.56 -4.58
C CYS A 139 -8.56 -7.41 -3.13
N TRP A 140 -7.83 -8.00 -2.21
CA TRP A 140 -8.14 -7.94 -0.79
C TRP A 140 -6.89 -7.66 0.02
N LYS A 141 -7.09 -7.01 1.15
CA LYS A 141 -6.06 -6.73 2.14
C LYS A 141 -6.63 -6.82 3.55
N VAL A 142 -5.84 -7.37 4.46
CA VAL A 142 -6.16 -7.47 5.88
C VAL A 142 -5.05 -6.80 6.65
N HIS A 143 -5.38 -5.66 7.26
CA HIS A 143 -4.51 -4.95 8.17
C HIS A 143 -4.74 -5.47 9.59
N GLU A 144 -3.66 -5.78 10.28
CA GLU A 144 -3.64 -6.10 11.70
C GLU A 144 -2.77 -5.06 12.41
N PHE A 145 -3.34 -4.33 13.36
CA PHE A 145 -2.59 -3.36 14.15
C PHE A 145 -1.92 -4.06 15.34
N LEU A 146 -0.60 -3.87 15.43
CA LEU A 146 0.26 -4.37 16.48
C LEU A 146 0.24 -3.41 17.67
N ASP A 147 0.26 -3.98 18.88
CA ASP A 147 0.53 -3.23 20.10
C ASP A 147 2.04 -2.97 20.29
N GLN A 148 2.41 -2.22 21.34
CA GLN A 148 3.81 -1.85 21.58
C GLN A 148 4.74 -3.04 21.88
N GLU A 149 4.22 -4.19 22.34
CA GLU A 149 5.03 -5.37 22.64
C GLU A 149 5.21 -6.24 21.40
N THR A 150 4.13 -6.50 20.67
CA THR A 150 4.13 -7.23 19.39
C THR A 150 4.89 -6.48 18.30
N GLY A 151 4.80 -5.15 18.25
CA GLY A 151 5.62 -4.30 17.36
C GLY A 151 7.12 -4.49 17.58
N LYS A 152 7.57 -4.54 18.86
CA LYS A 152 8.99 -4.76 19.19
C LYS A 152 9.50 -6.17 18.85
N MET A 153 8.61 -7.17 18.88
CA MET A 153 8.94 -8.53 18.47
C MET A 153 9.12 -8.63 16.95
N HIS A 154 8.27 -7.94 16.18
CA HIS A 154 8.35 -7.91 14.71
C HIS A 154 9.50 -7.06 14.15
N ASP A 155 10.01 -6.07 14.89
CA ASP A 155 11.16 -5.25 14.48
C ASP A 155 12.48 -6.06 14.37
N ASN A 156 12.63 -7.15 15.12
CA ASN A 156 13.94 -7.75 15.39
C ASN A 156 14.30 -9.05 14.66
N PHE A 157 13.42 -9.65 13.84
CA PHE A 157 13.72 -10.94 13.19
C PHE A 157 13.11 -11.02 11.77
N ARG A 158 13.87 -10.60 10.75
CA ARG A 158 13.35 -10.35 9.40
C ARG A 158 13.41 -11.52 8.40
N SER A 159 13.69 -12.77 8.78
CA SER A 159 13.74 -13.87 7.79
C SER A 159 12.73 -15.00 7.99
N SER A 160 12.46 -15.45 9.22
CA SER A 160 11.57 -16.61 9.46
C SER A 160 10.07 -16.25 9.48
N GLU A 161 9.70 -14.99 9.74
CA GLU A 161 8.31 -14.53 9.86
C GLU A 161 7.70 -13.97 8.55
N TRP A 162 8.47 -14.08 7.45
CA TRP A 162 8.13 -13.61 6.10
C TRP A 162 8.13 -14.74 5.08
N GLY A 163 8.39 -15.96 5.53
CA GLY A 163 8.29 -17.17 4.73
C GLY A 163 6.83 -17.52 4.41
N PRO A 164 6.61 -18.40 3.43
CA PRO A 164 5.28 -18.94 3.11
C PRO A 164 4.52 -19.46 4.34
N GLU A 165 5.24 -19.92 5.38
CA GLU A 165 4.66 -20.41 6.63
C GLU A 165 3.92 -19.33 7.41
N ALA A 166 4.46 -18.10 7.47
CA ALA A 166 3.82 -16.99 8.18
C ALA A 166 2.58 -16.49 7.45
N VAL A 167 2.61 -16.52 6.11
CA VAL A 167 1.43 -16.26 5.27
C VAL A 167 0.35 -17.31 5.52
N ASP A 168 0.71 -18.59 5.56
CA ASP A 168 -0.24 -19.68 5.80
C ASP A 168 -0.87 -19.61 7.20
N VAL A 169 -0.12 -19.21 8.24
CA VAL A 169 -0.66 -19.01 9.61
C VAL A 169 -1.71 -17.89 9.61
N MET A 170 -1.34 -16.71 9.12
CA MET A 170 -2.25 -15.56 9.10
C MET A 170 -3.49 -15.86 8.24
N CYS A 171 -3.32 -16.52 7.08
CA CYS A 171 -4.43 -16.98 6.25
C CYS A 171 -5.41 -17.86 7.03
N LYS A 172 -4.91 -18.82 7.85
CA LYS A 172 -5.76 -19.72 8.66
C LYS A 172 -6.56 -18.96 9.71
N GLU A 173 -5.95 -17.97 10.36
CA GLU A 173 -6.58 -17.21 11.44
C GLU A 173 -7.73 -16.32 10.96
N ILE A 174 -7.61 -15.79 9.74
CA ILE A 174 -8.60 -14.84 9.20
C ILE A 174 -9.71 -15.49 8.38
N ARG A 175 -9.64 -16.81 8.10
CA ARG A 175 -10.55 -17.48 7.13
C ARG A 175 -12.03 -17.26 7.41
N ASP A 176 -12.40 -17.19 8.68
CA ASP A 176 -13.79 -17.07 9.10
C ASP A 176 -14.32 -15.63 9.13
N TYR A 177 -13.46 -14.64 8.91
CA TYR A 177 -13.87 -13.25 8.89
C TYR A 177 -14.70 -12.96 7.64
N THR A 178 -15.76 -12.18 7.82
CA THR A 178 -16.51 -11.59 6.71
C THR A 178 -15.58 -10.66 5.94
N ALA A 179 -15.50 -10.85 4.62
CA ALA A 179 -14.62 -10.07 3.76
C ALA A 179 -15.41 -9.05 2.94
N VAL A 180 -16.39 -9.57 2.20
CA VAL A 180 -17.37 -8.77 1.47
C VAL A 180 -18.76 -9.37 1.66
N LYS A 181 -19.82 -8.62 1.36
CA LYS A 181 -21.19 -9.12 1.45
C LYS A 181 -21.34 -10.47 0.75
N GLY A 182 -21.62 -11.52 1.54
CA GLY A 182 -21.84 -12.88 1.06
C GLY A 182 -20.58 -13.77 0.94
N LEU A 183 -19.37 -13.25 1.17
CA LEU A 183 -18.12 -14.00 1.11
C LEU A 183 -17.27 -13.85 2.38
N LYS A 184 -16.67 -14.95 2.82
CA LYS A 184 -15.65 -14.96 3.87
C LYS A 184 -14.26 -14.77 3.27
N MET A 185 -13.29 -14.40 4.10
CA MET A 185 -11.88 -14.38 3.71
C MET A 185 -11.40 -15.75 3.21
N GLY A 186 -11.90 -16.85 3.78
CA GLY A 186 -11.57 -18.20 3.31
C GLY A 186 -11.91 -18.43 1.83
N ASP A 187 -13.04 -17.89 1.36
CA ASP A 187 -13.45 -17.98 -0.05
C ASP A 187 -12.50 -17.21 -0.95
N LEU A 188 -12.06 -16.02 -0.53
CA LEU A 188 -11.10 -15.20 -1.27
C LEU A 188 -9.70 -15.85 -1.28
N ILE A 189 -9.24 -16.36 -0.15
CA ILE A 189 -7.95 -17.04 -0.01
C ILE A 189 -7.90 -18.27 -0.93
N ASP A 190 -8.94 -19.09 -0.96
CA ASP A 190 -8.99 -20.29 -1.80
C ASP A 190 -9.02 -19.97 -3.30
N ALA A 191 -9.58 -18.81 -3.66
CA ALA A 191 -9.59 -18.31 -5.02
C ALA A 191 -8.30 -17.56 -5.43
N THR A 192 -7.41 -17.28 -4.48
CA THR A 192 -6.12 -16.63 -4.72
C THR A 192 -4.99 -17.67 -4.88
N LEU A 193 -4.13 -17.45 -5.87
CA LEU A 193 -2.89 -18.23 -6.02
C LEU A 193 -2.00 -17.98 -4.80
N LYS A 194 -1.54 -19.03 -4.11
CA LYS A 194 -0.75 -18.88 -2.88
C LYS A 194 0.50 -18.04 -3.10
N GLU A 195 1.12 -18.16 -4.26
CA GLU A 195 2.32 -17.44 -4.67
C GLU A 195 2.11 -15.92 -4.85
N VAL A 196 0.86 -15.44 -4.91
CA VAL A 196 0.54 -14.00 -4.98
C VAL A 196 -0.05 -13.46 -3.67
N ILE A 197 -0.11 -14.28 -2.61
CA ILE A 197 -0.45 -13.80 -1.27
C ILE A 197 0.84 -13.34 -0.59
N CYS A 198 0.86 -12.08 -0.20
CA CYS A 198 2.03 -11.46 0.40
C CYS A 198 1.69 -10.89 1.77
N LYS A 199 2.55 -11.17 2.76
CA LYS A 199 2.57 -10.45 4.04
C LYS A 199 3.54 -9.28 3.89
N VAL A 200 3.06 -8.06 4.08
CA VAL A 200 3.81 -6.82 3.96
C VAL A 200 3.65 -5.97 5.22
N MET A 201 4.69 -5.25 5.63
CA MET A 201 4.55 -4.15 6.58
C MET A 201 4.39 -2.87 5.78
N PRO A 202 3.24 -2.18 5.87
CA PRO A 202 3.11 -0.86 5.29
C PRO A 202 4.13 0.07 5.94
N GLU A 203 4.82 0.85 5.13
CA GLU A 203 5.68 1.90 5.65
C GLU A 203 4.82 3.02 6.24
N GLU A 204 4.87 3.17 7.56
CA GLU A 204 4.18 4.23 8.28
C GLU A 204 5.19 5.31 8.66
N LYS A 205 5.34 6.31 7.80
CA LYS A 205 6.12 7.52 8.09
C LYS A 205 5.19 8.70 8.28
N LEU A 206 5.04 9.08 9.55
CA LEU A 206 4.33 10.29 9.94
C LEU A 206 5.31 11.46 9.89
N PHE A 207 5.23 12.26 8.82
CA PHE A 207 5.93 13.53 8.74
C PHE A 207 5.08 14.62 9.39
N GLU A 208 5.67 15.47 10.24
CA GLU A 208 4.97 16.64 10.80
C GLU A 208 4.51 17.63 9.72
N THR A 209 5.19 17.64 8.57
CA THR A 209 4.85 18.47 7.41
C THR A 209 5.16 17.70 6.13
N TRP A 210 4.19 17.63 5.22
CA TRP A 210 4.24 16.86 3.96
C TRP A 210 4.25 17.76 2.71
N THR A 211 4.33 19.09 2.90
CA THR A 211 4.35 20.09 1.82
C THR A 211 5.30 21.24 2.12
N TYR A 212 5.88 21.84 1.09
CA TYR A 212 6.61 23.10 1.20
C TYR A 212 6.35 23.94 -0.05
N GLY A 213 5.72 25.10 0.12
CA GLY A 213 5.31 25.96 -1.00
C GLY A 213 4.36 25.24 -1.96
N ARG A 214 4.82 24.98 -3.19
CA ARG A 214 4.06 24.23 -4.23
C ARG A 214 4.47 22.76 -4.34
N THR A 215 5.38 22.30 -3.48
CA THR A 215 5.89 20.93 -3.50
C THR A 215 5.17 20.09 -2.45
N VAL A 216 4.77 18.89 -2.83
CA VAL A 216 4.09 17.91 -1.96
C VAL A 216 4.91 16.62 -1.99
N LEU A 217 5.18 16.04 -0.81
CA LEU A 217 5.77 14.71 -0.68
C LEU A 217 4.66 13.67 -0.94
N ILE A 218 4.80 12.87 -2.00
CA ILE A 218 3.86 11.80 -2.35
C ILE A 218 4.62 10.47 -2.39
N GLY A 219 4.52 9.70 -1.31
CA GLY A 219 4.81 8.27 -1.24
C GLY A 219 6.23 7.81 -1.60
N ASP A 220 6.48 6.51 -1.38
CA ASP A 220 7.74 5.83 -1.69
C ASP A 220 7.90 5.67 -3.22
N GLY A 221 8.58 6.64 -3.80
CA GLY A 221 8.94 6.75 -5.21
C GLY A 221 10.26 7.47 -5.34
N ASN A 222 11.35 6.71 -5.39
CA ASN A 222 12.71 7.20 -5.64
C ASN A 222 12.78 7.85 -7.04
N VAL A 223 12.56 9.15 -7.14
CA VAL A 223 12.88 9.94 -8.34
C VAL A 223 13.61 11.20 -7.91
N LEU A 224 14.92 11.24 -8.21
CA LEU A 224 15.69 12.48 -8.23
C LEU A 224 15.22 13.30 -9.43
N ILE A 225 14.64 14.47 -9.16
CA ILE A 225 14.33 15.47 -10.18
C ILE A 225 15.36 16.59 -10.01
N SER A 226 16.24 16.76 -11.00
CA SER A 226 17.12 17.92 -11.15
C SER A 226 16.59 18.88 -12.19
#